data_AF-A0AB37YX42-F1
#
_entry.id   AF-A0AB37YX42-F1
#
_cell.length_a   1.000
_cell.length_b   1.000
_cell.length_c   1.000
_cell.angle_alpha   90.00
_cell.angle_beta   90.00
_cell.angle_gamma   90.00
#
_symmetry.space_group_name_H-M   'P 1'
#
loop_
_entity.id
_entity.type
_entity.pdbx_description
1 polymer ?
#
loop_
_entity_poly.entity_id
_entity_poly.type
_entity_poly.pdbx_seq_one_letter_code
_entity_poly.pdbx_strand_id
1 'polypeptide(L)'
;MLVALSIVMMTVSLLLPQTVLVMQERKNIQIRYKAFVLLKREAALYMYENGAKRPQEKVVNGNVYYTYWGGNEVCAMWKDVKGRMMEQCFYAGEKIN
;
A
#
# COMPACT_ATOMS: atom_id res chain seq x y z
N MET A 1 -10.12 -35.13 29.76
CA MET A 1 -10.54 -33.72 29.94
C MET A 1 -9.34 -32.79 29.98
N LEU A 2 -8.45 -32.86 30.99
CA LEU A 2 -7.29 -31.95 31.14
C LEU A 2 -6.29 -31.99 29.97
N VAL A 3 -5.95 -33.18 29.47
CA VAL A 3 -4.98 -33.35 28.36
C VAL A 3 -5.51 -32.77 27.05
N ALA A 4 -6.81 -32.90 26.78
CA ALA A 4 -7.42 -32.30 25.59
C ALA A 4 -7.40 -30.76 25.68
N LEU A 5 -7.64 -30.22 26.87
CA LEU A 5 -7.69 -28.77 27.08
C LEU A 5 -6.28 -28.13 26.96
N SER A 6 -5.23 -28.79 27.44
CA SER A 6 -3.85 -28.31 27.29
C SER A 6 -3.40 -28.31 25.83
N ILE A 7 -3.78 -29.32 25.05
CA ILE A 7 -3.49 -29.37 23.61
C ILE A 7 -4.21 -28.24 22.87
N VAL A 8 -5.48 -27.98 23.19
CA VAL A 8 -6.24 -26.87 22.59
C VAL A 8 -5.63 -25.51 22.93
N MET A 9 -5.24 -25.29 24.19
CA MET A 9 -4.58 -24.04 24.60
C MET A 9 -3.25 -23.85 23.86
N MET A 10 -2.47 -24.92 23.69
CA MET A 10 -1.19 -24.87 22.98
C MET A 10 -1.38 -24.56 21.49
N THR A 11 -2.33 -25.20 20.82
CA THR A 11 -2.59 -24.95 19.39
C THR A 11 -3.11 -23.54 19.13
N VAL A 12 -4.03 -23.04 19.96
CA VAL A 12 -4.55 -21.67 19.85
C VAL A 12 -3.44 -20.64 20.06
N SER A 13 -2.55 -20.85 21.02
CA SER A 13 -1.43 -19.96 21.32
C SER A 13 -0.41 -19.86 20.18
N LEU A 14 -0.27 -20.92 19.38
CA LEU A 14 0.62 -20.96 18.22
C LEU A 14 -0.04 -20.38 16.95
N LEU A 15 -1.31 -20.70 16.71
CA LEU A 15 -2.01 -20.35 15.46
C LEU A 15 -2.45 -18.88 15.42
N LEU A 16 -2.92 -18.32 16.54
CA LEU A 16 -3.38 -16.93 16.59
C LEU A 16 -2.31 -15.90 16.19
N PRO A 17 -1.08 -15.89 16.77
CA PRO A 17 -0.08 -14.89 16.39
C PRO A 17 0.32 -15.00 14.92
N GLN A 18 0.40 -16.21 14.38
CA GLN A 18 0.73 -16.42 12.97
C GLN A 18 -0.37 -15.92 12.03
N THR A 19 -1.64 -16.20 12.35
CA THR A 19 -2.77 -15.76 11.52
C THR A 19 -2.92 -14.23 11.52
N VAL A 20 -2.69 -13.58 12.66
CA VAL A 20 -2.70 -12.10 12.75
C VAL A 20 -1.60 -11.48 11.90
N LEU A 21 -0.38 -12.03 11.94
CA LEU A 21 0.73 -11.55 11.11
C LEU A 21 0.42 -11.67 9.62
N VAL A 22 -0.09 -12.82 9.18
CA VAL A 22 -0.47 -13.04 7.77
C VAL A 22 -1.59 -12.10 7.34
N MET A 23 -2.60 -11.87 8.17
CA MET A 23 -3.66 -10.90 7.88
C MET A 23 -3.11 -9.48 7.72
N GLN A 24 -2.15 -9.08 8.56
CA GLN A 24 -1.51 -7.78 8.49
C GLN A 24 -0.70 -7.60 7.20
N GLU A 25 0.06 -8.62 6.79
CA GLU A 25 0.81 -8.60 5.54
C GLU A 25 -0.11 -8.51 4.32
N ARG A 26 -1.22 -9.27 4.31
CA ARG A 26 -2.22 -9.19 3.24
C ARG A 26 -2.81 -7.78 3.11
N LYS A 27 -3.13 -7.13 4.23
CA LYS A 27 -3.58 -5.72 4.23
C LYS A 27 -2.50 -4.79 3.68
N ASN A 28 -1.24 -4.96 4.09
CA ASN A 28 -0.13 -4.17 3.55
C ASN A 28 0.03 -4.35 2.02
N ILE A 29 -0.10 -5.57 1.51
CA ILE A 29 -0.07 -5.85 0.06
C ILE A 29 -1.20 -5.11 -0.66
N GLN A 30 -2.42 -5.12 -0.10
CA GLN A 30 -3.56 -4.40 -0.68
C GLN A 30 -3.33 -2.88 -0.70
N ILE A 31 -2.83 -2.31 0.40
CA ILE A 31 -2.53 -0.87 0.49
C ILE A 31 -1.47 -0.47 -0.55
N ARG A 32 -0.40 -1.26 -0.67
CA ARG A 32 0.66 -1.05 -1.65
C ARG A 32 0.14 -1.17 -3.09
N TYR A 33 -0.71 -2.17 -3.36
CA TYR A 33 -1.32 -2.33 -4.68
C TYR A 33 -2.17 -1.11 -5.05
N LYS A 34 -2.95 -0.56 -4.11
CA LYS A 34 -3.71 0.67 -4.32
C LYS A 34 -2.81 1.88 -4.59
N ALA A 35 -1.71 2.04 -3.85
CA ALA A 35 -0.71 3.08 -4.13
C ALA A 35 -0.20 2.97 -5.58
N PHE A 36 0.18 1.77 -6.00
CA PHE A 36 0.69 1.52 -7.36
C PHE A 36 -0.33 1.83 -8.46
N VAL A 37 -1.61 1.49 -8.24
CA VAL A 37 -2.69 1.85 -9.18
C VAL A 37 -2.84 3.37 -9.28
N LEU A 38 -2.77 4.10 -8.16
CA LEU A 38 -2.80 5.56 -8.17
C LEU A 38 -1.62 6.16 -8.95
N LEU A 39 -0.41 5.65 -8.73
CA LEU A 39 0.79 6.08 -9.46
C LEU A 39 0.65 5.88 -10.96
N LYS A 40 0.22 4.70 -11.41
CA LYS A 40 -0.02 4.43 -12.83
C LYS A 40 -1.07 5.36 -13.43
N ARG A 41 -2.12 5.68 -12.67
CA ARG A 41 -3.14 6.62 -13.12
C ARG A 41 -2.58 8.02 -13.29
N GLU A 42 -1.85 8.54 -12.31
CA GLU A 42 -1.22 9.88 -12.42
C GLU A 42 -0.20 9.94 -13.57
N ALA A 43 0.60 8.88 -13.75
CA ALA A 43 1.50 8.77 -14.88
C ALA A 43 0.75 8.78 -16.23
N ALA A 44 -0.34 8.02 -16.35
CA ALA A 44 -1.15 7.99 -17.56
C ALA A 44 -1.82 9.35 -17.84
N LEU A 45 -2.34 10.02 -16.81
CA LEU A 45 -2.91 11.37 -16.93
C LEU A 45 -1.87 12.36 -17.45
N TYR A 46 -0.64 12.31 -16.93
CA TYR A 46 0.46 13.14 -17.39
C TYR A 46 0.87 12.83 -18.85
N MET A 47 1.02 11.55 -19.19
CA MET A 47 1.50 11.12 -20.51
C MET A 47 0.47 11.35 -21.62
N TYR A 48 -0.81 11.04 -21.38
CA TYR A 48 -1.84 10.99 -22.43
C TYR A 48 -2.87 12.12 -22.34
N GLU A 49 -3.16 12.63 -21.15
CA GLU A 49 -4.23 13.62 -20.94
C GLU A 49 -3.70 15.02 -20.64
N ASN A 50 -2.42 15.29 -20.91
CA ASN A 50 -1.76 16.57 -20.62
C ASN A 50 -1.88 17.00 -19.14
N GLY A 51 -2.05 16.05 -18.22
CA GLY A 51 -2.20 16.31 -16.79
C GLY A 51 -0.99 17.07 -16.21
N ALA A 52 -1.24 17.96 -15.25
CA ALA A 52 -0.18 18.70 -14.60
C ALA A 52 0.53 17.85 -13.53
N LYS A 53 1.86 17.98 -13.43
CA LYS A 53 2.67 17.39 -12.35
C LYS A 53 2.37 18.09 -11.02
N ARG A 54 1.27 17.72 -10.36
CA ARG A 54 0.83 18.33 -9.10
C ARG A 54 0.85 17.33 -7.97
N PRO A 55 1.29 17.74 -6.77
CA PRO A 55 1.11 16.92 -5.59
C PRO A 55 -0.39 16.80 -5.28
N GLN A 56 -0.80 15.62 -4.82
CA GLN A 56 -2.18 15.34 -4.47
C GLN A 56 -2.24 14.45 -3.24
N GLU A 57 -3.24 14.68 -2.41
CA GLU A 57 -3.61 13.76 -1.35
C GLU A 57 -4.87 13.01 -1.76
N LYS A 58 -4.86 11.69 -1.61
CA LYS A 58 -6.02 10.83 -1.89
C LYS A 58 -6.28 9.91 -0.72
N VAL A 59 -7.53 9.89 -0.26
CA VAL A 59 -7.98 8.96 0.78
C VAL A 59 -8.71 7.80 0.11
N VAL A 60 -8.21 6.58 0.30
CA VAL A 60 -8.82 5.36 -0.24
C VAL A 60 -8.97 4.35 0.89
N ASN A 61 -10.21 3.94 1.17
CA ASN A 61 -10.55 3.02 2.26
C ASN A 61 -9.95 3.44 3.62
N GLY A 62 -9.97 4.75 3.90
CA GLY A 62 -9.41 5.33 5.13
C GLY A 62 -7.87 5.44 5.16
N ASN A 63 -7.16 4.98 4.12
CA ASN A 63 -5.71 5.18 4.00
C ASN A 63 -5.42 6.45 3.20
N VAL A 64 -4.52 7.27 3.73
CA VAL A 64 -4.07 8.52 3.08
C VAL A 64 -2.85 8.21 2.22
N TYR A 65 -2.92 8.60 0.95
CA TYR A 65 -1.84 8.52 -0.02
C TYR A 65 -1.46 9.93 -0.44
N TYR A 66 -0.21 10.30 -0.23
CA TYR A 66 0.35 11.54 -0.72
C TYR A 66 1.18 11.26 -1.97
N THR A 67 0.81 11.84 -3.10
CA THR A 67 1.57 11.71 -4.35
C THR A 67 2.30 12.99 -4.68
N TYR A 68 3.52 12.90 -5.18
CA TYR A 68 4.32 14.03 -5.65
C TYR A 68 5.17 13.64 -6.86
N TRP A 69 5.69 14.64 -7.57
CA TRP A 69 6.51 14.44 -8.77
C TRP A 69 7.97 14.78 -8.49
N GLY A 70 8.87 13.87 -8.84
CA GLY A 70 10.32 14.05 -8.80
C GLY A 70 10.89 14.03 -10.21
N GLY A 71 10.78 15.13 -10.96
CA GLY A 71 11.15 15.11 -12.38
C GLY A 71 10.18 14.25 -13.20
N ASN A 72 10.63 13.14 -13.78
CA ASN A 72 9.82 12.24 -14.64
C ASN A 72 9.25 11.02 -13.91
N GLU A 73 9.46 10.91 -12.60
CA GLU A 73 8.81 9.92 -11.76
C GLU A 73 7.71 10.57 -10.91
N VAL A 74 6.66 9.79 -10.68
CA VAL A 74 5.62 10.09 -9.69
C VAL A 74 5.80 9.13 -8.53
N CYS A 75 5.85 9.68 -7.32
CA CYS A 75 6.04 8.93 -6.08
C CYS A 75 4.80 9.03 -5.21
N ALA A 76 4.52 7.98 -4.45
CA ALA A 76 3.42 7.89 -3.51
C ALA A 76 3.96 7.50 -2.15
N MET A 77 3.54 8.23 -1.12
CA MET A 77 3.82 7.95 0.28
C MET A 77 2.54 7.58 1.00
N TRP A 78 2.64 6.59 1.89
CA TRP A 78 1.51 6.16 2.74
C TRP A 78 2.03 5.55 4.03
N LYS A 79 1.14 5.36 5.00
CA LYS A 79 1.43 4.58 6.22
C LYS A 79 0.99 3.13 6.04
N ASP A 80 1.87 2.19 6.36
CA ASP A 80 1.51 0.78 6.44
C ASP A 80 0.63 0.49 7.67
N VAL A 81 0.16 -0.75 7.83
CA VAL A 81 -0.70 -1.13 8.98
C VAL A 81 0.03 -1.01 10.32
N LYS A 82 1.37 -0.89 10.34
CA LYS A 82 2.20 -0.62 11.53
C LYS A 82 2.50 0.87 11.72
N GLY A 83 1.93 1.74 10.89
CA GLY A 83 2.15 3.18 10.93
C GLY A 83 3.49 3.63 10.35
N ARG A 84 4.25 2.73 9.73
CA ARG A 84 5.53 3.06 9.10
C ARG A 84 5.28 3.78 7.79
N MET A 85 6.02 4.87 7.56
CA MET A 85 5.99 5.56 6.28
C MET A 85 6.65 4.68 5.22
N MET A 86 5.90 4.43 4.15
CA MET A 86 6.33 3.70 2.97
C MET A 86 6.30 4.66 1.79
N GLU A 87 7.20 4.43 0.85
CA GLU A 87 7.28 5.19 -0.40
C GLU A 87 7.43 4.22 -1.56
N GLN A 88 6.80 4.57 -2.69
CA GLN A 88 7.02 3.90 -3.96
C GLN A 88 6.92 4.90 -5.09
N CYS A 89 7.88 4.83 -6.02
CA CYS A 89 7.93 5.66 -7.21
C CYS A 89 7.62 4.84 -8.46
N PHE A 90 7.11 5.51 -9.48
CA PHE A 90 6.82 4.97 -10.79
C PHE A 90 7.30 5.95 -11.86
N TYR A 91 8.10 5.45 -12.80
CA TYR A 91 8.62 6.24 -13.91
C TYR A 91 7.52 6.47 -14.95
N ALA A 92 7.17 7.74 -15.18
CA ALA A 92 6.11 8.13 -16.10
C ALA A 92 6.64 8.51 -17.49
N GLY A 93 7.94 8.32 -17.79
CA GLY A 93 8.50 8.63 -19.11
C GLY A 93 8.45 10.12 -19.50
N GLU A 94 8.88 10.40 -20.73
CA GLU A 94 8.65 11.70 -21.34
C GLU A 94 7.25 11.78 -21.94
N LYS A 95 6.72 13.00 -21.99
CA LYS A 95 5.39 13.26 -22.50
C LYS A 95 5.36 12.92 -23.99
N ILE A 96 4.51 11.96 -24.37
CA ILE A 96 4.30 11.62 -25.78
C ILE A 96 3.34 12.68 -26.32
N ASN A 97 3.92 13.70 -26.96
CA ASN A 97 3.17 14.80 -27.58
C ASN A 97 2.76 14.42 -29.01
#